data_AF-A0A8T5YPL4-F1
#
_entry.id   AF-A0A8T5YPL4-F1
#
_cell.length_a   1.000
_cell.length_b   1.000
_cell.length_c   1.000
_cell.angle_alpha   90.00
_cell.angle_beta   90.00
_cell.angle_gamma   90.00
#
_symmetry.space_group_name_H-M   'P 1'
#
loop_
_entity.id
_entity.type
_entity.pdbx_description
1 polymer ?
#
loop_
_entity_poly.entity_id
_entity_poly.type
_entity_poly.pdbx_seq_one_letter_code
_entity_poly.pdbx_strand_id
1 'polypeptide(L)'
;MNITPFPTLSTATIDAINVIGQWLAQDDFSGEVPYQADCVILAGNAVMPTIDAACKIARDQQIPLLISGGIGHSTTFLYSAIAQHPHYNTIRTTGRAEATILADIAHQFWHIPHEKIWIEDQSTNCGENARFSIALLNQAV
;
A
#
# COMPACT_ATOMS: atom_id res chain seq x y z
N MET A 1 24.75 -15.93 -3.72
CA MET A 1 24.74 -15.30 -2.38
C MET A 1 24.46 -16.39 -1.36
N ASN A 2 25.37 -16.62 -0.40
CA ASN A 2 25.05 -17.42 0.77
C ASN A 2 24.07 -16.62 1.62
N ILE A 3 22.79 -16.99 1.59
CA ILE A 3 21.79 -16.42 2.47
C ILE A 3 21.98 -17.12 3.80
N THR A 4 22.62 -16.46 4.75
CA THR A 4 22.64 -16.94 6.13
C THR A 4 21.19 -16.94 6.62
N PRO A 5 20.62 -18.09 7.04
CA PRO A 5 19.24 -18.12 7.50
C PRO A 5 19.10 -17.26 8.76
N PHE A 6 17.94 -16.62 8.92
CA PHE A 6 17.61 -15.88 10.13
C PHE A 6 17.65 -16.85 11.34
N PRO A 7 18.27 -16.49 12.46
CA PRO A 7 18.45 -17.41 13.58
C PRO A 7 17.13 -17.81 14.23
N THR A 8 17.08 -19.00 14.82
CA THR A 8 15.96 -19.41 15.68
C THR A 8 15.90 -18.51 16.92
N LEU A 9 14.70 -18.07 17.28
CA LEU A 9 14.44 -17.24 18.46
C LEU A 9 13.78 -18.05 19.57
N SER A 10 13.88 -17.57 20.82
CA SER A 10 13.14 -18.17 21.94
C SER A 10 11.64 -17.96 21.78
N THR A 11 10.81 -18.86 22.33
CA THR A 11 9.34 -18.71 22.32
C THR A 11 8.90 -17.36 22.88
N ALA A 12 9.47 -16.94 24.02
CA ALA A 12 9.15 -15.65 24.62
C ALA A 12 9.46 -14.45 23.70
N THR A 13 10.54 -14.54 22.90
CA THR A 13 10.87 -13.50 21.91
C THR A 13 9.89 -13.50 20.75
N ILE A 14 9.50 -14.67 20.24
CA ILE A 14 8.50 -14.80 19.18
C ILE A 14 7.16 -14.23 19.64
N ASP A 15 6.72 -14.56 20.84
CA ASP A 15 5.48 -14.05 21.42
C ASP A 15 5.51 -12.52 21.54
N ALA A 16 6.63 -11.95 22.02
CA ALA A 16 6.79 -10.49 22.10
C ALA A 16 6.74 -9.80 20.73
N ILE A 17 7.37 -10.39 19.70
CA ILE A 17 7.30 -9.88 18.33
C ILE A 17 5.85 -9.91 17.83
N ASN A 18 5.13 -11.00 18.06
CA ASN A 18 3.74 -11.16 17.64
C ASN A 18 2.82 -10.16 18.33
N VAL A 19 3.01 -9.91 19.64
CA VAL A 19 2.25 -8.90 20.40
C VAL A 19 2.46 -7.51 19.82
N ILE A 20 3.71 -7.10 19.58
CA ILE A 20 4.01 -5.78 19.00
C ILE A 20 3.50 -5.69 17.56
N GLY A 21 3.66 -6.75 16.77
CA GLY A 21 3.16 -6.80 15.40
C GLY A 21 1.65 -6.64 15.31
N GLN A 22 0.91 -7.28 16.22
CA GLN A 22 -0.54 -7.12 16.32
C GLN A 22 -0.91 -5.68 16.69
N TRP A 23 -0.26 -5.11 17.71
CA TRP A 23 -0.51 -3.73 18.15
C TRP A 23 -0.22 -2.69 17.06
N LEU A 24 0.79 -2.92 16.22
CA LEU A 24 1.09 -2.02 15.10
C LEU A 24 0.08 -2.13 13.95
N ALA A 25 -0.58 -3.28 13.79
CA ALA A 25 -1.45 -3.58 12.65
C ALA A 25 -2.94 -3.34 12.92
N GLN A 26 -3.38 -3.47 14.17
CA GLN A 26 -4.78 -3.31 14.56
C GLN A 26 -5.05 -1.91 15.10
N ASP A 27 -6.02 -1.23 14.50
CA ASP A 27 -6.48 0.08 14.95
C ASP A 27 -7.56 -0.06 16.02
N ASP A 28 -7.17 0.06 17.29
CA ASP A 28 -8.08 0.00 18.43
C ASP A 28 -9.09 1.18 18.44
N PHE A 29 -8.80 2.29 17.76
CA PHE A 29 -9.66 3.47 17.77
C PHE A 29 -10.94 3.26 16.97
N SER A 30 -10.83 2.67 15.77
CA SER A 30 -12.00 2.34 14.94
C SER A 30 -12.71 1.06 15.36
N GLY A 31 -12.04 0.16 16.11
CA GLY A 31 -12.62 -1.08 16.60
C GLY A 31 -13.09 -2.01 15.46
N GLU A 32 -14.19 -2.74 15.67
CA GLU A 32 -14.73 -3.70 14.69
C GLU A 32 -15.87 -3.12 13.83
N VAL A 33 -15.82 -1.84 13.51
CA VAL A 33 -16.83 -1.21 12.63
C VAL A 33 -16.76 -1.85 11.24
N PRO A 34 -17.91 -2.18 10.60
CA PRO A 34 -17.91 -2.69 9.24
C PRO A 34 -17.19 -1.74 8.28
N TYR A 35 -16.33 -2.29 7.42
CA TYR A 35 -15.58 -1.53 6.41
C TYR A 35 -16.47 -1.10 5.24
N GLN A 36 -17.42 -0.18 5.47
CA GLN A 36 -18.15 0.55 4.43
C GLN A 36 -17.59 1.97 4.37
N ALA A 37 -17.08 2.37 3.20
CA ALA A 37 -16.41 3.66 3.02
C ALA A 37 -16.75 4.26 1.65
N ASP A 38 -16.57 5.59 1.52
CA ASP A 38 -16.75 6.30 0.25
C ASP A 38 -15.49 6.30 -0.63
N CYS A 39 -14.33 5.93 -0.07
CA CYS A 39 -13.04 5.89 -0.74
C CYS A 39 -12.06 4.98 0.02
N VAL A 40 -11.12 4.35 -0.69
CA VAL A 40 -9.97 3.64 -0.11
C VAL A 40 -8.70 4.46 -0.33
N ILE A 41 -7.88 4.63 0.70
CA ILE A 41 -6.54 5.22 0.58
C ILE A 41 -5.48 4.12 0.65
N LEU A 42 -4.68 3.99 -0.40
CA LEU A 42 -3.47 3.18 -0.42
C LEU A 42 -2.25 4.08 -0.21
N ALA A 43 -1.71 4.08 1.00
CA ALA A 43 -0.44 4.73 1.30
C ALA A 43 0.72 3.92 0.69
N GLY A 44 1.65 4.61 0.04
CA GLY A 44 2.80 4.03 -0.65
C GLY A 44 3.60 3.07 0.23
N ASN A 45 3.77 1.83 -0.24
CA ASN A 45 4.45 0.75 0.46
C ASN A 45 4.88 -0.36 -0.53
N ALA A 46 5.59 -1.37 -0.04
CA ALA A 46 6.14 -2.47 -0.86
C ALA A 46 5.51 -3.86 -0.56
N VAL A 47 4.40 -3.91 0.18
CA VAL A 47 3.79 -5.16 0.68
C VAL A 47 2.63 -5.55 -0.22
N MET A 48 2.89 -6.47 -1.17
CA MET A 48 1.89 -6.87 -2.19
C MET A 48 0.54 -7.31 -1.62
N PRO A 49 0.47 -8.12 -0.52
CA PRO A 49 -0.83 -8.45 0.09
C PRO A 49 -1.63 -7.22 0.55
N THR A 50 -0.96 -6.19 1.07
CA THR A 50 -1.61 -4.94 1.49
C THR A 50 -2.09 -4.13 0.28
N ILE A 51 -1.29 -4.07 -0.78
CA ILE A 51 -1.65 -3.41 -2.05
C ILE A 51 -2.88 -4.09 -2.68
N ASP A 52 -2.88 -5.41 -2.73
CA ASP A 52 -3.98 -6.22 -3.24
C ASP A 52 -5.25 -6.05 -2.39
N ALA A 53 -5.12 -5.95 -1.07
CA ALA A 53 -6.25 -5.68 -0.18
C ALA A 53 -6.93 -4.35 -0.51
N ALA A 54 -6.17 -3.27 -0.72
CA ALA A 54 -6.72 -1.97 -1.11
C ALA A 54 -7.45 -2.04 -2.46
N CYS A 55 -6.85 -2.70 -3.45
CA CYS A 55 -7.48 -2.88 -4.76
C CYS A 55 -8.75 -3.74 -4.69
N LYS A 56 -8.73 -4.82 -3.91
CA LYS A 56 -9.88 -5.70 -3.66
C LYS A 56 -11.05 -4.92 -3.08
N ILE A 57 -10.81 -4.12 -2.03
CA ILE A 57 -11.85 -3.34 -1.35
C ILE A 57 -12.45 -2.32 -2.33
N ALA A 58 -11.62 -1.53 -3.01
CA ALA A 58 -12.10 -0.51 -3.94
C ALA A 58 -12.91 -1.12 -5.11
N ARG A 59 -12.41 -2.22 -5.69
CA ARG A 59 -13.08 -2.93 -6.78
C ARG A 59 -14.43 -3.51 -6.33
N ASP A 60 -14.44 -4.23 -5.21
CA ASP A 60 -15.64 -4.94 -4.75
C ASP A 60 -16.74 -3.97 -4.29
N GLN A 61 -16.37 -2.85 -3.65
CA GLN A 61 -17.31 -1.81 -3.23
C GLN A 61 -17.63 -0.78 -4.33
N GLN A 62 -16.92 -0.83 -5.46
CA GLN A 62 -17.07 0.10 -6.60
C GLN A 62 -16.83 1.58 -6.22
N ILE A 63 -15.95 1.81 -5.25
CA ILE A 63 -15.58 3.13 -4.73
C ILE A 63 -14.21 3.58 -5.27
N PRO A 64 -13.92 4.89 -5.27
CA PRO A 64 -12.61 5.40 -5.63
C PRO A 64 -11.47 4.81 -4.80
N LEU A 65 -10.33 4.63 -5.46
CA LEU A 65 -9.05 4.27 -4.87
C LEU A 65 -8.10 5.47 -5.00
N LEU A 66 -7.83 6.14 -3.89
CA LEU A 66 -6.78 7.14 -3.78
C LEU A 66 -5.46 6.44 -3.48
N ILE A 67 -4.46 6.64 -4.32
CA ILE A 67 -3.11 6.10 -4.12
C ILE A 67 -2.16 7.26 -3.86
N SER A 68 -1.52 7.26 -2.69
CA SER A 68 -0.66 8.36 -2.22
C SER A 68 0.76 7.86 -1.96
N GLY A 69 1.71 8.37 -2.75
CA GLY A 69 3.11 7.97 -2.70
C GLY A 69 3.93 8.54 -3.85
N GLY A 70 4.84 9.45 -3.57
CA GLY A 70 5.85 9.94 -4.50
C GLY A 70 7.14 9.11 -4.46
N ILE A 71 8.25 9.73 -4.05
CA ILE A 71 9.56 9.09 -3.89
C ILE A 71 10.02 9.25 -2.45
N GLY A 72 10.24 8.13 -1.76
CA GLY A 72 10.62 8.09 -0.35
C GLY A 72 11.38 6.82 0.04
N HIS A 73 11.42 6.54 1.34
CA HIS A 73 12.21 5.45 1.92
C HIS A 73 11.82 4.06 1.41
N SER A 74 10.53 3.86 1.10
CA SER A 74 9.96 2.59 0.62
C SER A 74 10.17 2.32 -0.86
N THR A 75 10.55 3.33 -1.65
CA THR A 75 10.41 3.29 -3.11
C THR A 75 11.26 2.20 -3.76
N THR A 76 12.51 2.03 -3.33
CA THR A 76 13.40 0.99 -3.87
C THR A 76 12.97 -0.42 -3.44
N PHE A 77 12.33 -0.56 -2.28
CA PHE A 77 11.72 -1.81 -1.85
C PHE A 77 10.51 -2.16 -2.73
N LEU A 78 9.66 -1.18 -3.08
CA LEU A 78 8.56 -1.40 -4.02
C LEU A 78 9.09 -1.85 -5.38
N TYR A 79 10.15 -1.21 -5.90
CA TYR A 79 10.74 -1.62 -7.17
C TYR A 79 11.20 -3.09 -7.15
N SER A 80 11.84 -3.49 -6.05
CA SER A 80 12.35 -4.84 -5.86
C SER A 80 11.22 -5.86 -5.73
N ALA A 81 10.18 -5.53 -4.97
CA ALA A 81 9.00 -6.38 -4.79
C ALA A 81 8.25 -6.60 -6.10
N ILE A 82 8.10 -5.56 -6.93
CA ILE A 82 7.47 -5.66 -8.26
C ILE A 82 8.31 -6.54 -9.19
N ALA A 83 9.63 -6.32 -9.25
CA ALA A 83 10.53 -7.09 -10.10
C ALA A 83 10.53 -8.60 -9.75
N GLN A 84 10.29 -8.95 -8.49
CA GLN A 84 10.22 -10.34 -8.01
C GLN A 84 8.81 -10.95 -8.08
N HIS A 85 7.76 -10.14 -8.30
CA HIS A 85 6.39 -10.61 -8.29
C HIS A 85 6.08 -11.45 -9.55
N PRO A 86 5.43 -12.63 -9.45
CA PRO A 86 5.18 -13.50 -10.60
C PRO A 86 4.31 -12.86 -11.69
N HIS A 87 3.45 -11.90 -11.34
CA HIS A 87 2.54 -11.24 -12.29
C HIS A 87 2.89 -9.77 -12.55
N TYR A 88 3.36 -9.05 -11.53
CA TYR A 88 3.55 -7.59 -11.62
C TYR A 88 4.92 -7.21 -12.18
N ASN A 89 5.83 -8.18 -12.40
CA ASN A 89 7.16 -7.95 -12.96
C ASN A 89 7.16 -7.28 -14.36
N THR A 90 6.01 -7.19 -15.02
CA THR A 90 5.82 -6.49 -16.29
C THR A 90 5.68 -4.97 -16.12
N ILE A 91 5.38 -4.49 -14.91
CA ILE A 91 5.24 -3.06 -14.60
C ILE A 91 6.64 -2.43 -14.53
N ARG A 92 6.85 -1.35 -15.29
CA ARG A 92 8.10 -0.56 -15.23
C ARG A 92 8.21 0.11 -13.86
N THR A 93 9.39 0.12 -13.25
CA THR A 93 9.57 0.64 -11.89
C THR A 93 10.53 1.83 -11.83
N THR A 94 11.82 1.60 -12.08
CA THR A 94 12.91 2.56 -11.84
C THR A 94 12.59 3.98 -12.34
N GLY A 95 12.65 4.94 -11.42
CA GLY A 95 12.45 6.38 -11.69
C GLY A 95 11.00 6.85 -11.66
N ARG A 96 10.04 5.99 -11.32
CA ARG A 96 8.63 6.33 -11.21
C ARG A 96 8.21 6.46 -9.75
N ALA A 97 7.29 7.38 -9.47
CA ALA A 97 6.65 7.49 -8.16
C ALA A 97 5.90 6.21 -7.79
N GLU A 98 5.80 5.96 -6.48
CA GLU A 98 5.12 4.79 -5.93
C GLU A 98 3.68 4.71 -6.41
N ALA A 99 2.93 5.81 -6.33
CA ALA A 99 1.53 5.86 -6.73
C ALA A 99 1.31 5.56 -8.21
N THR A 100 2.25 5.97 -9.10
CA THR A 100 2.15 5.64 -10.52
C THR A 100 2.34 4.14 -10.78
N ILE A 101 3.24 3.48 -10.05
CA ILE A 101 3.46 2.03 -10.15
C ILE A 101 2.26 1.27 -9.60
N LEU A 102 1.74 1.70 -8.45
CA LEU A 102 0.60 1.08 -7.80
C LEU A 102 -0.71 1.28 -8.59
N ALA A 103 -0.86 2.41 -9.30
CA ALA A 103 -1.97 2.64 -10.21
C ALA A 103 -1.97 1.66 -11.40
N ASP A 104 -0.80 1.27 -11.90
CA ASP A 104 -0.70 0.21 -12.93
C ASP A 104 -1.20 -1.13 -12.39
N ILE A 105 -0.92 -1.48 -11.13
CA ILE A 105 -1.46 -2.69 -10.50
C ILE A 105 -2.99 -2.62 -10.45
N ALA A 106 -3.52 -1.53 -9.91
CA ALA A 106 -4.95 -1.30 -9.75
C ALA A 106 -5.69 -1.37 -11.10
N HIS A 107 -5.14 -0.76 -12.14
CA HIS A 107 -5.77 -0.74 -13.45
C HIS A 107 -5.56 -2.02 -14.25
N GLN A 108 -4.31 -2.45 -14.43
CA GLN A 108 -3.97 -3.53 -15.38
C GLN A 108 -4.34 -4.92 -14.84
N PHE A 109 -4.27 -5.12 -13.52
CA PHE A 109 -4.47 -6.45 -12.89
C PHE A 109 -5.76 -6.55 -12.09
N TRP A 110 -6.20 -5.45 -11.48
CA TRP A 110 -7.47 -5.41 -10.73
C TRP A 110 -8.64 -4.83 -11.53
N HIS A 111 -8.38 -4.33 -12.74
CA HIS A 111 -9.37 -3.80 -13.67
C HIS A 111 -10.21 -2.65 -13.09
N ILE A 112 -9.60 -1.86 -12.18
CA ILE A 112 -10.23 -0.64 -11.66
C ILE A 112 -10.18 0.41 -12.78
N PRO A 113 -11.32 1.04 -13.15
CA PRO A 113 -11.36 2.07 -14.18
C PRO A 113 -10.50 3.28 -13.84
N HIS A 114 -9.90 3.93 -14.84
CA HIS A 114 -9.02 5.09 -14.63
C HIS A 114 -9.73 6.22 -13.88
N GLU A 115 -11.01 6.47 -14.15
CA GLU A 115 -11.83 7.48 -13.48
C GLU A 115 -12.05 7.22 -11.98
N LYS A 116 -11.78 5.99 -11.52
CA LYS A 116 -11.87 5.57 -10.11
C LYS A 116 -10.51 5.57 -9.40
N ILE A 117 -9.41 5.86 -10.10
CA ILE A 117 -8.06 5.87 -9.52
C ILE A 117 -7.60 7.32 -9.38
N TRP A 118 -7.45 7.78 -8.15
CA TRP A 118 -6.94 9.12 -7.84
C TRP A 118 -5.48 9.02 -7.44
N ILE A 119 -4.60 9.68 -8.18
CA ILE A 119 -3.15 9.57 -8.00
C ILE A 119 -2.62 10.82 -7.30
N GLU A 120 -1.94 10.61 -6.19
CA GLU A 120 -1.10 11.59 -5.51
C GLU A 120 0.34 11.05 -5.51
N ASP A 121 1.22 11.65 -6.32
CA ASP A 121 2.55 11.13 -6.65
C ASP A 121 3.71 12.05 -6.21
N GLN A 122 3.46 12.96 -5.26
CA GLN A 122 4.42 13.96 -4.79
C GLN A 122 4.91 13.73 -3.36
N SER A 123 4.19 12.98 -2.54
CA SER A 123 4.57 12.73 -1.15
C SER A 123 5.90 11.98 -1.00
N THR A 124 6.69 12.33 0.01
CA THR A 124 8.02 11.75 0.26
C THR A 124 8.11 10.98 1.58
N ASN A 125 7.06 11.05 2.41
CA ASN A 125 6.99 10.45 3.74
C ASN A 125 5.54 10.24 4.19
N CYS A 126 5.35 9.52 5.30
CA CYS A 126 4.01 9.18 5.82
C CYS A 126 3.15 10.40 6.20
N GLY A 127 3.77 11.47 6.71
CA GLY A 127 3.05 12.70 7.05
C GLY A 127 2.52 13.41 5.80
N GLU A 128 3.32 13.44 4.73
CA GLU A 128 2.88 13.96 3.43
C GLU A 128 1.84 13.07 2.78
N ASN A 129 1.95 11.73 2.88
CA ASN A 129 0.91 10.84 2.36
C ASN A 129 -0.46 11.22 2.93
N ALA A 130 -0.55 11.38 4.26
CA ALA A 130 -1.78 11.79 4.92
C ALA A 130 -2.21 13.20 4.52
N ARG A 131 -1.28 14.18 4.59
CA ARG A 131 -1.60 15.60 4.31
C ARG A 131 -2.07 15.82 2.88
N PHE A 132 -1.44 15.18 1.90
CA PHE A 132 -1.75 15.34 0.49
C PHE A 132 -3.01 14.55 0.10
N SER A 133 -3.23 13.37 0.69
CA SER A 133 -4.50 12.65 0.55
C SER A 133 -5.68 13.49 1.03
N ILE A 134 -5.58 14.13 2.21
CA ILE A 134 -6.62 15.05 2.72
C ILE A 134 -6.81 16.23 1.76
N ALA A 135 -5.73 16.82 1.25
CA ALA A 135 -5.82 17.93 0.33
C ALA A 135 -6.53 17.55 -0.99
N LEU A 136 -6.35 16.33 -1.47
CA LEU A 136 -7.03 15.82 -2.66
C LEU A 136 -8.51 15.51 -2.37
N LEU A 137 -8.82 14.88 -1.24
CA LEU A 137 -10.20 14.61 -0.83
C LEU A 137 -11.02 15.90 -0.71
N ASN A 138 -10.43 16.97 -0.14
CA ASN A 138 -11.11 18.26 0.00
C ASN A 138 -11.39 18.97 -1.35
N GLN A 139 -10.81 18.52 -2.45
CA GLN A 139 -11.09 19.03 -3.80
C GLN A 139 -12.13 18.20 -4.55
N ALA A 140 -12.38 16.96 -4.09
CA ALA A 140 -13.31 16.02 -4.70
C ALA A 140 -14.75 16.15 -4.18
N VAL A 141 -14.98 17.06 -3.21
CA VAL A 141 -16.28 17.39 -2.62
C VAL A 141 -16.89 18.62 -3.29
#